data_AF-A0A940BVG4-F1
#
_entry.id   AF-A0A940BVG4-F1
#
_cell.length_a   1.000
_cell.length_b   1.000
_cell.length_c   1.000
_cell.angle_alpha   90.00
_cell.angle_beta   90.00
_cell.angle_gamma   90.00
#
_symmetry.space_group_name_H-M   'P 1'
#
loop_
_entity.id
_entity.type
_entity.pdbx_description
1 polymer ?
#
loop_
_entity_poly.entity_id
_entity_poly.type
_entity_poly.pdbx_seq_one_letter_code
_entity_poly.pdbx_strand_id
1 'polypeptide(L)'
;MKRGKMKLSRLAILMAVLMVFTMLPSGGVGVVHASSDTEAPVVDASTIELTLPEGKTTVTGGDTVKLSVKVTDASEISRVDVTYNFPVTGQREYTMSYNPDTERYEVEIKISNGAQAG
;
A
#
# COMPACT_ATOMS: atom_id res chain seq x y z
N MET A 1 -24.75 61.56 -25.89
CA MET A 1 -24.41 61.31 -24.47
C MET A 1 -22.95 60.90 -24.36
N LYS A 2 -22.11 61.70 -23.69
CA LYS A 2 -20.67 61.45 -23.50
C LYS A 2 -20.50 60.71 -22.16
N ARG A 3 -20.00 59.46 -22.17
CA ARG A 3 -19.74 58.68 -20.93
C ARG A 3 -18.64 59.38 -20.12
N GLY A 4 -19.01 59.97 -18.99
CA GLY A 4 -18.06 60.57 -18.05
C GLY A 4 -17.22 59.49 -17.36
N LYS A 5 -15.89 59.61 -17.43
CA LYS A 5 -14.97 58.74 -16.67
C LYS A 5 -15.08 59.13 -15.20
N MET A 6 -15.65 58.26 -14.35
CA MET A 6 -15.69 58.50 -12.90
C MET A 6 -14.29 58.34 -12.31
N LYS A 7 -13.79 59.36 -11.60
CA LYS A 7 -12.55 59.28 -10.83
C LYS A 7 -12.88 58.68 -9.46
N LEU A 8 -12.37 57.48 -9.16
CA LEU A 8 -12.52 56.87 -7.83
C LEU A 8 -11.75 57.71 -6.79
N SER A 9 -12.44 58.13 -5.73
CA SER A 9 -11.85 58.86 -4.62
C SER A 9 -11.09 57.92 -3.69
N ARG A 10 -10.05 58.43 -3.01
CA ARG A 10 -9.22 57.64 -2.06
C ARG A 10 -10.06 56.99 -0.95
N LEU A 11 -11.18 57.61 -0.56
CA LEU A 11 -12.13 57.06 0.41
C LEU A 11 -12.93 55.89 -0.16
N ALA A 12 -13.30 55.93 -1.45
CA ALA A 12 -13.96 54.82 -2.13
C ALA A 12 -13.04 53.61 -2.30
N ILE A 13 -11.74 53.84 -2.53
CA ILE A 13 -10.71 52.78 -2.57
C ILE A 13 -10.56 52.13 -1.18
N LEU A 14 -10.50 52.93 -0.11
CA LEU A 14 -10.36 52.41 1.25
C LEU A 14 -11.58 51.56 1.68
N MET A 15 -12.79 51.98 1.34
CA MET A 15 -14.02 51.22 1.62
C MET A 15 -14.10 49.93 0.80
N ALA A 16 -13.66 49.94 -0.45
CA ALA A 16 -13.59 48.73 -1.27
C ALA A 16 -12.60 47.72 -0.68
N VAL A 17 -11.43 48.16 -0.19
CA VAL A 17 -10.45 47.29 0.45
C VAL A 17 -10.98 46.70 1.77
N LEU A 18 -11.71 47.49 2.56
CA LEU A 18 -12.32 47.03 3.81
C LEU A 18 -13.38 45.94 3.59
N MET A 19 -14.21 46.07 2.54
CA MET A 19 -15.22 45.05 2.21
C MET A 19 -14.61 43.75 1.65
N VAL A 20 -13.47 43.82 0.97
CA VAL A 20 -12.76 42.61 0.52
C VAL A 20 -12.15 41.85 1.70
N PHE A 21 -11.73 42.55 2.76
CA PHE A 21 -11.10 41.93 3.93
C PHE A 21 -12.09 41.17 4.83
N THR A 22 -13.38 41.52 4.82
CA THR A 22 -14.41 40.81 5.60
C THR A 22 -14.92 39.53 4.93
N MET A 23 -14.58 39.30 3.67
CA MET A 23 -14.94 38.09 2.91
C MET A 23 -13.88 36.98 2.98
N LEU A 24 -12.92 37.06 3.92
CA LEU A 24 -12.04 35.93 4.20
C LEU A 24 -12.91 34.78 4.73
N PRO A 25 -12.95 33.60 4.06
CA PRO A 25 -13.61 32.46 4.64
C PRO A 25 -12.91 32.16 5.96
N SER A 26 -13.68 32.13 7.05
CA SER A 26 -13.23 31.60 8.33
C SER A 26 -12.97 30.10 8.14
N GLY A 27 -11.81 29.78 7.58
CA GLY A 27 -11.31 28.43 7.45
C GLY A 27 -11.09 27.91 8.86
N GLY A 28 -12.12 27.26 9.40
CA GLY A 28 -11.98 26.47 10.62
C GLY A 28 -10.81 25.51 10.41
N VAL A 29 -9.84 25.57 11.30
CA VAL A 29 -8.79 24.56 11.35
C VAL A 29 -9.48 23.27 11.77
N GLY A 30 -9.87 22.46 10.78
CA GLY A 30 -10.36 21.12 11.02
C GLY A 30 -9.19 20.33 11.60
N VAL A 31 -9.23 20.09 12.91
CA VAL A 31 -8.33 19.13 13.53
C VAL A 31 -8.73 17.76 12.99
N VAL A 32 -8.01 17.28 11.97
CA VAL A 32 -8.10 15.89 11.54
C VAL A 32 -7.53 15.06 12.67
N HIS A 33 -8.40 14.46 13.47
CA HIS A 33 -8.02 13.37 14.34
C HIS A 33 -7.69 12.16 13.45
N ALA A 34 -6.40 11.89 13.25
CA ALA A 34 -5.97 10.60 12.73
C ALA A 34 -6.29 9.56 13.81
N SER A 35 -7.30 8.73 13.59
CA SER A 35 -7.51 7.53 14.41
C SER A 35 -6.31 6.61 14.19
N SER A 36 -5.60 6.25 15.26
CA SER A 36 -4.54 5.25 15.20
C SER A 36 -5.14 3.89 14.87
N ASP A 37 -4.60 3.22 13.85
CA ASP A 37 -4.94 1.81 13.61
C ASP A 37 -4.42 0.95 14.78
N THR A 38 -5.27 0.04 15.24
CA THR A 38 -4.99 -0.90 16.34
C THR A 38 -5.29 -2.34 15.96
N GLU A 39 -5.84 -2.57 14.76
CA GLU A 39 -6.10 -3.91 14.26
C GLU A 39 -4.78 -4.53 13.79
N ALA A 40 -4.66 -5.85 13.96
CA ALA A 40 -3.47 -6.57 13.52
C ALA A 40 -3.72 -7.12 12.11
N PRO A 41 -2.65 -7.25 11.29
CA PRO A 41 -2.77 -7.88 9.99
C PRO A 41 -3.33 -9.30 10.08
N VAL A 42 -4.22 -9.64 9.15
CA VAL A 42 -4.89 -10.93 9.06
C VAL A 42 -4.37 -11.70 7.86
N VAL A 43 -3.91 -12.94 8.10
CA VAL A 43 -3.52 -13.87 7.04
C VAL A 43 -4.73 -14.70 6.63
N ASP A 44 -5.13 -14.64 5.35
CA ASP A 44 -6.17 -15.50 4.81
C ASP A 44 -5.56 -16.85 4.41
N ALA A 45 -5.55 -17.80 5.34
CA ALA A 45 -4.97 -19.13 5.13
C ALA A 45 -5.61 -19.91 3.97
N SER A 46 -6.87 -19.59 3.60
CA SER A 46 -7.54 -20.23 2.47
C SER A 46 -6.97 -19.83 1.11
N THR A 47 -6.19 -18.74 1.09
CA THR A 47 -5.55 -18.19 -0.11
C THR A 47 -4.09 -18.64 -0.26
N ILE A 48 -3.58 -19.49 0.62
CA ILE A 48 -2.21 -19.99 0.47
C ILE A 48 -2.16 -20.87 -0.78
N GLU A 49 -1.36 -20.45 -1.76
CA GLU A 49 -1.23 -21.12 -3.04
C GLU A 49 0.24 -21.33 -3.40
N LEU A 50 0.57 -22.57 -3.77
CA LEU A 50 1.89 -22.94 -4.26
C LEU A 50 1.81 -23.27 -5.76
N THR A 51 2.47 -22.48 -6.59
CA THR A 51 2.57 -22.72 -8.03
C THR A 51 3.88 -23.43 -8.35
N LEU A 52 3.77 -24.58 -9.03
CA LEU A 52 4.91 -25.36 -9.53
C LEU A 52 5.33 -24.85 -10.92
N PRO A 53 6.55 -25.18 -11.39
CA PRO A 53 6.94 -24.97 -12.78
C PRO A 53 5.94 -25.60 -13.75
N GLU A 54 5.76 -24.96 -14.92
CA GLU A 54 4.81 -25.43 -15.93
C GLU A 54 5.04 -26.90 -16.31
N GLY A 55 3.96 -27.67 -16.38
CA GLY A 55 4.01 -29.09 -16.74
C GLY A 55 4.56 -30.01 -15.64
N LYS A 56 4.87 -29.50 -14.44
CA LYS A 56 5.33 -30.32 -13.32
C LYS A 56 4.24 -30.53 -12.27
N THR A 57 4.13 -31.76 -11.81
CA THR A 57 3.32 -32.14 -10.62
C THR A 57 4.18 -32.35 -9.38
N THR A 58 5.50 -32.38 -9.55
CA THR A 58 6.50 -32.56 -8.48
C THR A 58 7.70 -31.66 -8.75
N VAL A 59 8.34 -31.21 -7.67
CA VAL A 59 9.52 -30.33 -7.75
C VAL A 59 10.79 -31.11 -7.44
N THR A 60 11.87 -30.73 -8.10
CA THR A 60 13.18 -31.36 -7.98
C THR A 60 14.25 -30.30 -7.74
N GLY A 61 15.44 -30.75 -7.37
CA GLY A 61 16.58 -29.87 -7.19
C GLY A 61 16.84 -29.04 -8.46
N GLY A 62 16.84 -27.72 -8.31
CA GLY A 62 17.01 -26.75 -9.39
C GLY A 62 15.73 -26.02 -9.78
N ASP A 63 14.56 -26.52 -9.37
CA ASP A 63 13.27 -25.89 -9.66
C ASP A 63 13.03 -24.63 -8.84
N THR A 64 12.18 -23.75 -9.34
CA THR A 64 11.67 -22.59 -8.61
C THR A 64 10.17 -22.74 -8.46
N VAL A 65 9.67 -22.61 -7.23
CA VAL A 65 8.23 -22.55 -6.95
C VAL A 65 7.84 -21.14 -6.56
N LYS A 66 6.59 -20.77 -6.81
CA LYS A 66 6.02 -19.50 -6.33
C LYS A 66 5.05 -19.78 -5.19
N LEU A 67 5.21 -19.11 -4.06
CA LEU A 67 4.24 -19.08 -2.98
C LEU A 67 3.50 -17.74 -3.02
N SER A 68 2.17 -17.79 -2.89
CA SER A 68 1.31 -16.61 -2.88
C SER A 68 0.30 -16.71 -1.73
N VAL A 69 0.02 -15.58 -1.06
CA VAL A 69 -0.94 -15.51 0.05
C VAL A 69 -1.55 -14.11 0.13
N LYS A 70 -2.83 -14.04 0.52
CA LYS A 70 -3.50 -12.78 0.84
C LYS A 70 -3.32 -12.45 2.31
N VAL A 71 -2.81 -11.25 2.57
CA VAL A 71 -2.73 -10.67 3.91
C VAL A 71 -3.41 -9.31 3.84
N THR A 72 -4.31 -9.04 4.77
CA THR A 72 -5.10 -7.80 4.81
C THR A 72 -4.91 -7.11 6.13
N ASP A 73 -4.82 -5.79 6.09
CA ASP A 73 -4.80 -4.94 7.28
C ASP A 73 -5.53 -3.63 6.95
N ALA A 74 -6.05 -2.95 7.96
CA ALA A 74 -6.70 -1.66 7.77
C ALA A 74 -5.68 -0.55 7.48
N SER A 75 -4.42 -0.74 7.90
CA SER A 75 -3.28 0.13 7.61
C SER A 75 -2.24 -0.54 6.72
N GLU A 76 -1.09 0.13 6.56
CA GLU A 76 0.00 -0.33 5.73
C GLU A 76 0.73 -1.50 6.38
N ILE A 77 0.79 -2.63 5.68
CA ILE A 77 1.57 -3.79 6.09
C ILE A 77 3.05 -3.54 5.75
N SER A 78 3.87 -3.43 6.79
CA SER A 78 5.31 -3.15 6.65
C SER A 78 6.14 -4.34 6.13
N ARG A 79 5.80 -5.58 6.51
CA ARG A 79 6.55 -6.78 6.16
C ARG A 79 5.67 -8.03 6.27
N VAL A 80 5.85 -8.96 5.33
CA VAL A 80 5.30 -10.32 5.38
C VAL A 80 6.45 -11.29 5.16
N ASP A 81 6.65 -12.23 6.08
CA ASP A 81 7.66 -13.26 5.96
C ASP A 81 7.03 -14.64 6.01
N VAL A 82 7.63 -15.57 5.26
CA VAL A 82 7.29 -16.98 5.32
C VAL A 82 8.52 -17.79 5.73
N THR A 83 8.31 -18.74 6.63
CA THR A 83 9.33 -19.74 6.97
C THR A 83 9.02 -21.05 6.28
N TYR A 84 9.93 -21.50 5.42
CA TYR A 84 9.87 -22.81 4.78
C TYR A 84 10.75 -23.81 5.52
N ASN A 85 10.18 -24.96 5.89
CA ASN A 85 10.89 -26.04 6.55
C ASN A 85 11.44 -27.01 5.50
N PHE A 86 12.74 -26.99 5.24
CA PHE A 86 13.37 -27.98 4.37
C PHE A 86 13.70 -29.26 5.14
N PRO A 87 13.37 -30.44 4.55
CA PRO A 87 13.87 -31.77 4.88
C PRO A 87 15.00 -31.87 5.89
N VAL A 88 16.12 -31.34 5.39
CA VAL A 88 17.47 -31.67 5.85
C VAL A 88 18.31 -30.45 6.14
N THR A 89 18.09 -29.32 5.46
CA THR A 89 18.79 -28.07 5.78
C THR A 89 18.06 -27.23 6.84
N GLY A 90 16.88 -27.66 7.28
CA GLY A 90 16.08 -26.95 8.29
C GLY A 90 15.33 -25.75 7.72
N GLN A 91 15.05 -24.79 8.59
CA GLN A 91 14.17 -23.66 8.26
C GLN A 91 14.91 -22.60 7.42
N ARG A 92 14.20 -21.98 6.49
CA ARG A 92 14.63 -20.72 5.85
C ARG A 92 13.48 -19.73 5.80
N GLU A 93 13.79 -18.48 6.11
CA GLU A 93 12.87 -17.36 6.04
C GLU A 93 12.99 -16.68 4.67
N TYR A 94 11.84 -16.24 4.14
CA TYR A 94 11.74 -15.48 2.92
C TYR A 94 10.80 -14.30 3.13
N THR A 95 11.24 -13.09 2.80
CA THR A 95 10.37 -11.92 2.75
C THR A 95 9.56 -11.91 1.46
N MET A 96 8.24 -11.75 1.59
CA MET A 96 7.31 -11.74 0.48
C MET A 96 7.10 -10.31 -0.03
N SER A 97 6.92 -10.17 -1.34
CA SER A 97 6.67 -8.88 -1.99
C SER A 97 5.20 -8.74 -2.33
N TYR A 98 4.60 -7.57 -2.07
CA TYR A 98 3.22 -7.31 -2.49
C TYR A 98 3.16 -7.13 -4.02
N ASN A 99 2.26 -7.89 -4.66
CA ASN A 99 1.95 -7.80 -6.07
C ASN A 99 0.57 -7.13 -6.25
N PRO A 100 0.50 -5.91 -6.82
CA PRO A 100 -0.77 -5.20 -6.98
C PRO A 100 -1.68 -5.81 -8.06
N ASP A 101 -1.14 -6.61 -9.00
CA ASP A 101 -1.95 -7.23 -10.05
C ASP A 101 -2.76 -8.41 -9.52
N THR A 102 -2.23 -9.10 -8.51
CA THR A 102 -2.87 -10.25 -7.85
C THR A 102 -3.44 -9.91 -6.46
N GLU A 103 -3.19 -8.70 -5.97
CA GLU A 103 -3.51 -8.22 -4.61
C GLU A 103 -3.03 -9.17 -3.50
N ARG A 104 -1.83 -9.73 -3.70
CA ARG A 104 -1.26 -10.78 -2.85
C ARG A 104 0.22 -10.57 -2.58
N TYR A 105 0.69 -11.12 -1.47
CA TYR A 105 2.11 -11.25 -1.19
C TYR A 105 2.65 -12.49 -1.90
N GLU A 106 3.75 -12.35 -2.62
CA GLU A 106 4.35 -13.41 -3.44
C GLU A 106 5.85 -13.55 -3.17
N VAL A 107 6.35 -14.78 -3.25
CA VAL A 107 7.79 -15.07 -3.22
C VAL A 107 8.15 -16.27 -4.09
N GLU A 108 9.31 -16.19 -4.73
CA GLU A 108 9.91 -17.31 -5.45
C GLU A 108 10.93 -18.04 -4.58
N ILE A 109 10.74 -19.35 -4.42
CA ILE A 109 11.59 -20.21 -3.61
C ILE A 109 12.34 -21.15 -4.54
N LYS A 110 13.66 -20.95 -4.64
CA LYS A 110 14.53 -21.87 -5.38
C LYS A 110 14.79 -23.13 -4.56
N ILE A 111 14.36 -24.25 -5.10
CA ILE A 111 14.61 -25.59 -4.59
C ILE A 111 16.06 -25.94 -4.93
N SER A 112 16.94 -25.99 -3.94
CA SER A 112 18.37 -26.25 -4.17
C SER A 112 18.61 -27.65 -4.77
N ASN A 113 19.65 -27.87 -5.57
CA ASN A 113 19.94 -29.17 -6.20
C ASN A 113 20.06 -30.36 -5.23
N GLY A 114 20.30 -30.11 -3.94
CA GLY A 114 20.18 -31.10 -2.88
C GLY A 114 18.76 -31.19 -2.30
N ALA A 115 17.72 -30.99 -3.10
CA ALA A 115 16.33 -31.04 -2.65
C ALA A 115 15.94 -32.47 -2.38
N GLN A 116 15.67 -32.72 -1.11
CA GLN A 116 15.57 -34.04 -0.54
C GLN A 116 14.09 -34.38 -0.53
N ALA A 117 13.75 -35.49 -1.16
CA ALA A 117 12.39 -36.00 -1.19
C ALA A 117 11.90 -36.14 0.27
N GLY A 118 10.73 -35.56 0.54
CA GLY A 118 9.93 -35.87 1.72
C GLY A 118 8.95 -36.98 1.40
#